data_AF-A0A7S0IZM8-F1
#
_entry.id   AF-A0A7S0IZM8-F1
#
_cell.length_a   1.000
_cell.length_b   1.000
_cell.length_c   1.000
_cell.angle_alpha   90.00
_cell.angle_beta   90.00
_cell.angle_gamma   90.00
#
_symmetry.space_group_name_H-M   'P 1'
#
loop_
_entity.id
_entity.type
_entity.pdbx_description
1 polymer ?
#
loop_
_entity_poly.entity_id
_entity_poly.type
_entity_poly.pdbx_seq_one_letter_code
_entity_poly.pdbx_strand_id
1 'polypeptide(L)'
;TKWSEVGLCLFHEVPGGGLLARPFNFYVMPSAKSSVRLVMHASTAHFHTENGMDFNKWIKNGVPYIDTESYLKQEQELLRSSTSAPVLGTAQGSSSPVPVRQKVMATKPADLEFVNGAMVQVRRWAQGLSEAAQADVAAELVPLELPECNSFLRKVLHGALSEFDPQLLVETRPGSTPYKSKLAVYKMTEEQKVSHRAAKCAKKLRDLEERAGFLRVFRALSKAQRPLVGHN
;
A
#
# COMPACT_ATOMS: atom_id res chain seq x y z
N THR A 1 -9.14 1.86 -24.57
CA THR A 1 -9.05 0.57 -25.28
C THR A 1 -8.70 -0.52 -24.28
N LYS A 2 -9.43 -1.63 -24.26
CA LYS A 2 -9.17 -2.75 -23.33
C LYS A 2 -8.56 -3.87 -24.16
N TRP A 3 -7.31 -4.19 -23.86
CA TRP A 3 -6.54 -5.18 -24.59
C TRP A 3 -6.58 -6.47 -23.78
N SER A 4 -6.82 -7.60 -24.44
CA SER A 4 -6.66 -8.94 -23.83
C SER A 4 -5.24 -9.47 -24.02
N GLU A 5 -4.62 -9.09 -25.14
CA GLU A 5 -3.30 -9.51 -25.56
C GLU A 5 -2.55 -8.33 -26.17
N VAL A 6 -1.25 -8.24 -25.92
CA VAL A 6 -0.35 -7.25 -26.50
C VAL A 6 0.88 -7.95 -27.06
N GLY A 7 1.02 -7.92 -28.38
CA GLY A 7 2.24 -8.34 -29.08
C GLY A 7 3.26 -7.20 -29.11
N LEU A 8 4.51 -7.49 -28.78
CA LEU A 8 5.62 -6.55 -28.86
C LEU A 8 6.81 -7.26 -29.49
N CYS A 9 7.35 -6.73 -30.58
CA CYS A 9 8.59 -7.24 -31.17
C CYS A 9 9.68 -6.18 -31.09
N LEU A 10 10.82 -6.53 -30.48
CA LEU A 10 11.99 -5.67 -30.42
C LEU A 10 12.96 -6.05 -31.53
N PHE A 11 13.44 -5.06 -32.28
CA PHE A 11 14.43 -5.26 -33.33
C PHE A 11 15.74 -4.61 -32.91
N HIS A 12 16.85 -5.32 -33.11
CA HIS A 12 18.18 -4.78 -32.91
C HIS A 12 19.10 -5.18 -34.05
N GLU A 13 19.95 -4.25 -34.48
CA GLU A 13 20.97 -4.53 -35.48
C GLU A 13 22.07 -5.41 -34.86
N VAL A 14 22.54 -6.37 -35.64
CA VAL A 14 23.60 -7.31 -35.28
C VAL A 14 24.86 -6.92 -36.05
N PRO A 15 26.06 -7.01 -35.45
CA PRO A 15 27.32 -6.82 -36.16
C PRO A 15 27.36 -7.74 -37.39
N GLY A 16 27.40 -7.15 -38.59
CA GLY A 16 27.25 -7.89 -39.85
C GLY A 16 26.03 -7.49 -40.70
N GLY A 17 25.24 -6.50 -40.28
CA GLY A 17 24.19 -5.88 -41.11
C GLY A 17 22.85 -6.61 -41.11
N GLY A 18 22.60 -7.46 -40.11
CA GLY A 18 21.31 -8.14 -39.92
C GLY A 18 20.46 -7.52 -38.81
N LEU A 19 19.15 -7.74 -38.84
CA LEU A 19 18.23 -7.38 -37.76
C LEU A 19 17.81 -8.64 -36.99
N LEU A 20 18.04 -8.65 -35.68
CA LEU A 20 17.52 -9.70 -34.79
C LEU A 20 16.20 -9.22 -34.16
N ALA A 21 15.16 -10.00 -34.41
CA ALA A 21 13.82 -9.81 -33.87
C ALA A 21 13.63 -10.61 -32.57
N ARG A 22 13.02 -9.99 -31.56
CA ARG A 22 12.64 -10.61 -30.29
C ARG A 22 11.15 -10.38 -30.06
N PRO A 23 10.29 -11.31 -30.51
CA PRO A 23 8.85 -11.22 -30.29
C PRO A 23 8.49 -11.62 -28.86
N PHE A 24 7.55 -10.88 -28.30
CA PHE A 24 6.95 -11.12 -26.99
C PHE A 24 5.43 -11.05 -27.13
N ASN A 25 4.76 -11.92 -26.37
CA ASN A 25 3.31 -11.93 -26.30
C ASN A 25 2.87 -11.82 -24.83
N PHE A 26 2.14 -10.75 -24.52
CA PHE A 26 1.67 -10.46 -23.17
C PHE A 26 0.16 -10.59 -23.10
N TYR A 27 -0.32 -11.58 -22.33
CA TYR A 27 -1.71 -11.61 -21.89
C TYR A 27 -1.88 -10.61 -20.76
N VAL A 28 -2.77 -9.64 -20.94
CA VAL A 28 -2.94 -8.54 -19.99
C VAL A 28 -4.37 -8.50 -19.46
N MET A 29 -4.51 -8.32 -18.15
CA MET A 29 -5.79 -8.36 -17.46
C MET A 29 -5.89 -7.15 -16.52
N PRO A 30 -7.02 -6.41 -16.49
CA PRO A 30 -7.19 -5.35 -15.51
C PRO A 30 -7.07 -5.91 -14.09
N SER A 31 -6.39 -5.18 -13.20
CA SER A 31 -6.31 -5.59 -11.79
C SER A 31 -7.71 -5.73 -11.19
N ALA A 32 -7.95 -6.74 -10.34
CA ALA A 32 -9.23 -6.96 -9.65
C ALA A 32 -9.67 -5.77 -8.77
N LYS A 33 -8.75 -4.87 -8.42
CA LYS A 33 -9.03 -3.63 -7.68
C LYS A 33 -9.45 -2.46 -8.58
N SER A 34 -9.44 -2.65 -9.90
CA SER A 34 -9.88 -1.65 -10.86
C SER A 34 -11.40 -1.74 -11.06
N SER A 35 -12.03 -0.62 -11.41
CA SER A 35 -13.46 -0.57 -11.78
C SER A 35 -13.70 -0.95 -13.25
N VAL A 36 -12.73 -1.60 -13.90
CA VAL A 36 -12.78 -1.91 -15.33
C VAL A 36 -13.77 -3.04 -15.59
N ARG A 37 -14.84 -2.74 -16.34
CA ARG A 37 -15.76 -3.76 -16.86
C ARG A 37 -15.16 -4.46 -18.08
N LEU A 38 -15.19 -5.78 -18.14
CA LEU A 38 -14.81 -6.53 -19.33
C LEU A 38 -16.05 -6.82 -20.18
N VAL A 39 -15.99 -6.49 -21.46
CA VAL A 39 -17.06 -6.73 -22.43
C VAL A 39 -16.40 -7.33 -23.66
N MET A 40 -16.97 -8.42 -24.18
CA MET A 40 -16.46 -9.13 -25.35
C MET A 40 -17.61 -9.43 -26.30
N HIS A 41 -17.40 -9.16 -27.59
CA HIS A 41 -18.37 -9.49 -28.63
C HIS A 41 -18.24 -10.98 -29.00
N ALA A 42 -19.37 -11.66 -29.21
CA ALA A 42 -19.40 -13.10 -29.45
C ALA A 42 -18.60 -13.50 -30.70
N SER A 43 -18.68 -12.73 -31.79
CA SER A 43 -17.90 -13.02 -33.01
C SER A 43 -16.40 -12.87 -32.80
N THR A 44 -15.96 -11.89 -32.00
CA THR A 44 -14.56 -11.69 -31.64
C THR A 44 -14.05 -12.84 -30.79
N ALA A 45 -14.84 -13.28 -29.80
CA ALA A 45 -14.51 -14.44 -28.97
C ALA A 45 -14.35 -15.71 -29.81
N HIS A 46 -15.27 -15.92 -30.76
CA HIS A 46 -15.24 -17.06 -31.68
C HIS A 46 -13.99 -17.04 -32.56
N PHE A 47 -13.72 -15.92 -33.24
CA PHE A 47 -12.52 -15.74 -34.06
C PHE A 47 -11.23 -16.01 -33.28
N HIS A 48 -11.10 -15.46 -32.07
CA HIS A 48 -9.91 -15.70 -31.23
C HIS A 48 -9.78 -17.17 -30.81
N THR A 49 -10.89 -17.87 -30.56
CA THR A 49 -10.88 -19.30 -30.24
C THR A 49 -10.36 -20.12 -31.43
N GLU A 50 -10.82 -19.82 -32.65
CA GLU A 50 -10.36 -20.49 -33.87
C GLU A 50 -8.88 -20.24 -34.16
N ASN A 51 -8.36 -19.07 -33.76
CA ASN A 51 -6.96 -18.69 -33.92
C ASN A 51 -6.08 -19.08 -32.70
N GLY A 52 -6.56 -19.96 -31.82
CA GLY A 52 -5.75 -20.54 -30.75
C GLY A 52 -5.50 -19.64 -29.55
N MET A 53 -6.34 -18.63 -29.30
CA MET A 53 -6.26 -17.82 -28.09
C MET A 53 -6.56 -18.66 -26.84
N ASP A 54 -5.64 -18.62 -25.88
CA ASP A 54 -5.83 -19.27 -24.58
C ASP A 54 -6.53 -18.33 -23.58
N PHE A 55 -7.86 -18.38 -23.55
CA PHE A 55 -8.68 -17.62 -22.60
C PHE A 55 -8.39 -17.98 -21.14
N ASN A 56 -7.99 -19.22 -20.84
CA ASN A 56 -7.64 -19.62 -19.48
C ASN A 56 -6.38 -18.89 -19.03
N LYS A 57 -5.36 -18.87 -19.88
CA LYS A 57 -4.11 -18.14 -19.61
C LYS A 57 -4.37 -16.65 -19.45
N TRP A 58 -5.22 -16.07 -20.29
CA TRP A 58 -5.60 -14.66 -20.18
C TRP A 58 -6.32 -14.34 -18.86
N ILE A 59 -7.39 -15.08 -18.53
CA ILE A 59 -8.24 -14.75 -17.37
C ILE A 59 -7.56 -15.11 -16.05
N LYS A 60 -6.88 -16.26 -15.98
CA LYS A 60 -6.27 -16.77 -14.72
C LYS A 60 -4.88 -16.19 -14.48
N ASN A 61 -4.08 -16.05 -15.53
CA ASN A 61 -2.65 -15.74 -15.45
C ASN A 61 -2.27 -14.45 -16.17
N GLY A 62 -3.26 -13.66 -16.61
CA GLY A 62 -3.02 -12.38 -17.28
C GLY A 62 -2.25 -11.42 -16.38
N VAL A 63 -1.24 -10.78 -16.95
CA VAL A 63 -0.43 -9.78 -16.25
C VAL A 63 -1.34 -8.63 -15.84
N PRO A 64 -1.43 -8.30 -14.54
CA PRO A 64 -2.27 -7.20 -14.10
C PRO A 64 -1.77 -5.89 -14.69
N TYR A 65 -2.66 -4.94 -14.92
CA TYR A 65 -2.28 -3.56 -15.15
C TYR A 65 -3.18 -2.60 -14.40
N ILE A 66 -2.63 -1.42 -14.12
CA ILE A 66 -3.36 -0.28 -13.61
C ILE A 66 -3.17 0.89 -14.56
N ASP A 67 -4.11 1.82 -14.55
CA ASP A 67 -4.01 3.04 -15.35
C ASP A 67 -2.92 3.97 -14.81
N THR A 68 -2.35 4.77 -15.73
CA THR A 68 -1.26 5.69 -15.41
C THR A 68 -1.64 6.70 -14.33
N GLU A 69 -2.85 7.26 -14.40
CA GLU A 69 -3.32 8.29 -13.48
C GLU A 69 -3.47 7.74 -12.05
N SER A 70 -4.10 6.57 -11.89
CA SER A 70 -4.26 5.90 -10.59
C SER A 70 -2.93 5.45 -10.02
N TYR A 71 -1.99 4.99 -10.86
CA TYR A 71 -0.63 4.71 -10.40
C TYR A 71 0.00 5.98 -9.81
N LEU A 72 0.02 7.07 -10.58
CA LEU A 72 0.70 8.31 -10.17
C LEU A 72 0.08 8.89 -8.89
N LYS A 73 -1.25 8.86 -8.77
CA LYS A 73 -1.94 9.26 -7.53
C LYS A 73 -1.52 8.42 -6.33
N GLN A 74 -1.41 7.10 -6.48
CA GLN A 74 -1.00 6.20 -5.40
C GLN A 74 0.47 6.39 -5.03
N GLU A 75 1.35 6.53 -6.01
CA GLU A 75 2.78 6.79 -5.82
C GLU A 75 3.00 8.12 -5.08
N GLN A 76 2.33 9.19 -5.53
CA GLN A 76 2.43 10.51 -4.91
C GLN A 76 1.92 10.49 -3.47
N GLU A 77 0.80 9.81 -3.17
CA GLU A 77 0.29 9.71 -1.80
C GLU A 77 1.25 8.92 -0.89
N LEU A 78 1.89 7.86 -1.39
CA LEU A 78 2.89 7.10 -0.64
C LEU A 78 4.12 7.97 -0.31
N LEU A 79 4.63 8.73 -1.27
CA LEU A 79 5.76 9.65 -1.08
C LEU A 79 5.41 10.84 -0.17
N ARG A 80 4.18 11.33 -0.25
CA ARG A 80 3.68 12.37 0.67
C ARG A 80 3.63 11.82 2.10
N SER A 81 3.11 10.61 2.27
CA SER A 81 2.97 9.95 3.57
C SER A 81 4.32 9.59 4.22
N SER A 82 5.39 9.44 3.45
CA SER A 82 6.74 9.22 4.01
C SER A 82 7.41 10.50 4.48
N THR A 83 7.14 11.62 3.80
CA THR A 83 7.78 12.92 4.10
C THR A 83 7.01 13.72 5.16
N SER A 84 5.68 13.56 5.23
CA SER A 84 4.87 14.22 6.26
C SER A 84 4.91 13.44 7.58
N ALA A 85 5.31 14.12 8.67
CA ALA A 85 5.05 13.70 10.05
C ALA A 85 3.54 13.38 10.25
N PRO A 86 3.15 12.58 11.26
CA PRO A 86 1.87 11.86 11.28
C PRO A 86 0.69 12.83 11.37
N VAL A 87 0.13 13.19 10.22
CA VAL A 87 -1.22 13.69 10.10
C VAL A 87 -2.10 12.48 9.84
N LEU A 88 -2.62 11.92 10.93
CA LEU A 88 -3.65 10.88 10.93
C LEU A 88 -4.83 11.36 10.04
N GLY A 89 -5.29 10.50 9.11
CA GLY A 89 -6.20 10.81 7.99
C GLY A 89 -7.49 11.58 8.32
N THR A 90 -8.23 12.13 7.36
CA THR A 90 -8.57 11.61 6.02
C THR A 90 -9.20 12.72 5.16
N ALA A 91 -9.09 12.57 3.84
CA ALA A 91 -10.05 12.97 2.80
C ALA A 91 -10.32 14.47 2.54
N GLN A 92 -10.13 14.78 1.25
CA GLN A 92 -10.69 15.87 0.45
C GLN A 92 -10.06 17.26 0.61
N GLY A 93 -9.60 17.75 -0.54
CA GLY A 93 -9.05 19.08 -0.69
C GLY A 93 -10.12 20.14 -0.53
N SER A 94 -9.80 21.15 0.26
CA SER A 94 -10.07 22.54 -0.03
C SER A 94 -9.18 23.39 0.87
N SER A 95 -8.61 24.43 0.30
CA SER A 95 -7.86 25.47 0.99
C SER A 95 -8.75 26.16 2.03
N SER A 96 -8.51 25.91 3.32
CA SER A 96 -9.07 26.69 4.43
C SER A 96 -8.27 26.48 5.72
N PRO A 97 -8.29 27.45 6.66
CA PRO A 97 -7.38 27.52 7.78
C PRO A 97 -7.55 26.34 8.75
N VAL A 98 -6.41 25.90 9.30
CA VAL A 98 -6.21 24.77 10.21
C VAL A 98 -7.40 24.56 11.18
N PRO A 99 -8.16 23.45 11.07
CA PRO A 99 -9.18 23.12 12.05
C PRO A 99 -8.51 22.56 13.32
N VAL A 100 -8.75 23.22 14.45
CA VAL A 100 -8.38 22.73 15.79
C VAL A 100 -9.00 21.36 16.00
N ARG A 101 -8.16 20.33 16.22
CA ARG A 101 -8.61 18.95 16.42
C ARG A 101 -9.50 18.86 17.66
N GLN A 102 -10.79 18.58 17.49
CA GLN A 102 -11.68 18.27 18.61
C GLN A 102 -11.21 16.98 19.30
N LYS A 103 -10.83 17.09 20.58
CA LYS A 103 -10.47 15.95 21.43
C LYS A 103 -11.70 15.04 21.55
N VAL A 104 -11.64 13.87 20.93
CA VAL A 104 -12.68 12.84 21.10
C VAL A 104 -12.49 12.25 22.49
N MET A 105 -13.37 12.60 23.42
CA MET A 105 -13.35 12.08 24.78
C MET A 105 -14.38 10.95 24.90
N ALA A 106 -13.97 9.86 25.54
CA ALA A 106 -14.90 8.80 25.93
C ALA A 106 -15.87 9.37 26.97
N THR A 107 -17.17 9.32 26.69
CA THR A 107 -18.22 9.85 27.58
C THR A 107 -18.86 8.75 28.43
N LYS A 108 -18.76 7.49 28.01
CA LYS A 108 -19.35 6.36 28.72
C LYS A 108 -18.39 5.82 29.78
N PRO A 109 -18.88 5.44 30.98
CA PRO A 109 -18.04 4.91 32.05
C PRO A 109 -17.29 3.63 31.65
N ALA A 110 -17.94 2.71 30.94
CA ALA A 110 -17.28 1.49 30.43
C ALA A 110 -16.14 1.77 29.43
N ASP A 111 -16.29 2.82 28.60
CA ASP A 111 -15.24 3.21 27.63
C ASP A 111 -14.05 3.85 28.35
N LEU A 112 -14.31 4.62 29.42
CA LEU A 112 -13.26 5.22 30.26
C LEU A 112 -12.47 4.15 31.01
N GLU A 113 -13.16 3.15 31.60
CA GLU A 113 -12.50 2.02 32.26
C GLU A 113 -11.60 1.25 31.29
N PHE A 114 -12.08 0.99 30.07
CA PHE A 114 -11.29 0.33 29.03
C PHE A 114 -10.03 1.13 28.66
N VAL A 115 -10.18 2.44 28.41
CA VAL A 115 -9.06 3.31 28.06
C VAL A 115 -8.06 3.40 29.21
N ASN A 116 -8.53 3.57 30.45
CA ASN A 116 -7.68 3.61 31.63
C ASN A 116 -6.94 2.29 31.83
N GLY A 117 -7.62 1.15 31.69
CA GLY A 117 -7.00 -0.17 31.77
C GLY A 117 -5.90 -0.36 30.73
N ALA A 118 -6.15 0.04 29.47
CA ALA A 118 -5.16 0.01 28.40
C ALA A 118 -3.97 0.95 28.69
N MET A 119 -4.21 2.16 29.19
CA MET A 119 -3.15 3.11 29.55
C MET A 119 -2.31 2.61 30.73
N VAL A 120 -2.88 1.89 31.69
CA VAL A 120 -2.13 1.25 32.79
C VAL A 120 -1.21 0.15 32.24
N GLN A 121 -1.68 -0.65 31.27
CA GLN A 121 -0.84 -1.65 30.60
C GLN A 121 0.34 -1.00 29.87
N VAL A 122 0.09 0.11 29.16
CA VAL A 122 1.14 0.88 28.47
C VAL A 122 2.15 1.46 29.44
N ARG A 123 1.69 2.05 30.56
CA ARG A 123 2.57 2.59 31.61
C ARG A 123 3.49 1.52 32.20
N ARG A 124 2.91 0.37 32.56
CA ARG A 124 3.67 -0.76 33.12
C ARG A 124 4.73 -1.29 32.14
N TRP A 125 4.35 -1.44 30.88
CA TRP A 125 5.26 -1.87 29.82
C TRP A 125 6.37 -0.83 29.55
N ALA A 126 6.03 0.46 29.52
CA ALA A 126 6.99 1.54 29.31
C ALA A 126 8.03 1.66 30.45
N GLN A 127 7.60 1.41 31.70
CA GLN A 127 8.48 1.35 32.88
C GLN A 127 9.42 0.14 32.80
N GLY A 128 8.89 -1.06 32.51
CA GLY A 128 9.71 -2.27 32.37
C GLY A 128 10.75 -2.17 31.26
N LEU A 129 10.44 -1.46 30.16
CA LEU A 129 11.40 -1.15 29.11
C LEU A 129 12.50 -0.18 29.55
N SER A 130 12.19 0.77 30.43
CA SER A 130 13.19 1.71 30.96
C SER A 130 14.19 1.00 31.88
N GLU A 131 13.69 0.10 32.74
CA GLU A 131 14.52 -0.70 33.64
C GLU A 131 15.35 -1.73 32.86
N ALA A 132 14.77 -2.37 31.83
CA ALA A 132 15.50 -3.30 30.97
C ALA A 132 16.58 -2.61 30.11
N ALA A 133 16.33 -1.39 29.64
CA ALA A 133 17.32 -0.60 28.91
C ALA A 133 18.51 -0.16 29.79
N GLN A 134 18.30 -0.03 31.10
CA GLN A 134 19.37 0.23 32.07
C GLN A 134 20.23 -1.02 32.39
N ALA A 135 19.71 -2.21 32.09
CA ALA A 135 20.32 -3.48 32.47
C ALA A 135 21.16 -4.14 31.34
N ASP A 136 21.42 -3.44 30.23
CA ASP A 136 22.19 -3.93 29.05
C ASP A 136 21.72 -5.27 28.45
N VAL A 137 20.54 -5.74 28.83
CA VAL A 137 19.90 -6.87 28.16
C VAL A 137 19.25 -6.29 26.92
N ALA A 138 19.71 -6.71 25.75
CA ALA A 138 19.08 -6.45 24.46
C ALA A 138 17.67 -7.07 24.47
N ALA A 139 16.75 -6.40 25.16
CA ALA A 139 15.35 -6.75 25.22
C ALA A 139 14.86 -6.58 23.79
N GLU A 140 14.57 -7.70 23.13
CA GLU A 140 13.77 -7.73 21.92
C GLU A 140 12.68 -6.68 22.04
N LEU A 141 12.55 -5.82 21.03
CA LEU A 141 11.51 -4.81 20.93
C LEU A 141 10.14 -5.49 20.79
N VAL A 142 9.68 -6.16 21.84
CA VAL A 142 8.41 -6.88 21.89
C VAL A 142 7.32 -5.81 21.97
N PRO A 143 6.49 -5.67 20.92
CA PRO A 143 5.41 -4.69 20.94
C PRO A 143 4.38 -5.07 22.01
N LEU A 144 3.86 -4.06 22.71
CA LEU A 144 2.69 -4.28 23.54
C LEU A 144 1.45 -4.34 22.65
N GLU A 145 0.77 -5.49 22.64
CA GLU A 145 -0.54 -5.63 22.01
C GLU A 145 -1.64 -5.25 22.99
N LEU A 146 -2.39 -4.22 22.64
CA LEU A 146 -3.57 -3.79 23.38
C LEU A 146 -4.81 -4.62 22.98
N PRO A 147 -5.80 -4.72 23.89
CA PRO A 147 -7.05 -5.41 23.61
C PRO A 147 -7.76 -4.89 22.36
N GLU A 148 -8.50 -5.78 21.70
CA GLU A 148 -9.29 -5.42 20.52
C GLU A 148 -10.31 -4.34 20.83
N CYS A 149 -10.29 -3.27 20.05
CA CYS A 149 -11.17 -2.13 20.26
C CYS A 149 -11.90 -1.73 18.97
N ASN A 150 -13.04 -1.05 19.15
CA ASN A 150 -13.79 -0.45 18.05
C ASN A 150 -13.06 0.81 17.50
N SER A 151 -13.56 1.39 16.41
CA SER A 151 -12.97 2.57 15.78
C SER A 151 -12.97 3.81 16.68
N PHE A 152 -13.97 3.95 17.55
CA PHE A 152 -14.08 5.06 18.51
C PHE A 152 -13.00 4.98 19.59
N LEU A 153 -12.93 3.85 20.30
CA LEU A 153 -11.94 3.58 21.35
C LEU A 153 -10.51 3.66 20.80
N ARG A 154 -10.29 3.20 19.57
CA ARG A 154 -9.01 3.36 18.87
C ARG A 154 -8.60 4.82 18.74
N LYS A 155 -9.53 5.70 18.37
CA LYS A 155 -9.28 7.14 18.21
C LYS A 155 -8.97 7.79 19.57
N VAL A 156 -9.70 7.41 20.62
CA VAL A 156 -9.43 7.88 21.99
C VAL A 156 -8.05 7.42 22.48
N LEU A 157 -7.71 6.14 22.27
CA LEU A 157 -6.40 5.57 22.64
C LEU A 157 -5.26 6.22 21.89
N HIS A 158 -5.38 6.48 20.59
CA HIS A 158 -4.35 7.22 19.84
C HIS A 158 -4.13 8.63 20.41
N GLY A 159 -5.19 9.32 20.83
CA GLY A 159 -5.09 10.62 21.50
C GLY A 159 -4.37 10.51 22.85
N ALA A 160 -4.79 9.57 23.69
CA ALA A 160 -4.20 9.36 25.01
C ALA A 160 -2.73 8.92 24.94
N LEU A 161 -2.37 8.06 23.99
CA LEU A 161 -0.99 7.60 23.80
C LEU A 161 -0.07 8.71 23.27
N SER A 162 -0.60 9.55 22.37
CA SER A 162 0.14 10.71 21.86
C SER A 162 0.36 11.79 22.92
N GLU A 163 -0.56 11.95 23.88
CA GLU A 163 -0.39 12.85 25.03
C GLU A 163 0.57 12.29 26.09
N PHE A 164 0.64 10.96 26.20
CA PHE A 164 1.46 10.29 27.21
C PHE A 164 2.95 10.30 26.87
N ASP A 165 3.32 9.82 25.69
CA ASP A 165 4.71 9.78 25.26
C ASP A 165 4.82 9.94 23.73
N PRO A 166 5.38 11.06 23.25
CA PRO A 166 5.61 11.28 21.83
C PRO A 166 6.47 10.19 21.19
N GLN A 167 7.34 9.50 21.95
CA GLN A 167 8.25 8.44 21.46
C GLN A 167 7.55 7.11 21.15
N LEU A 168 6.26 6.98 21.49
CA LEU A 168 5.50 5.78 21.18
C LEU A 168 4.99 5.78 19.73
N LEU A 169 5.31 4.73 18.98
CA LEU A 169 4.70 4.44 17.69
C LEU A 169 3.53 3.47 17.91
N VAL A 170 2.34 3.88 17.47
CA VAL A 170 1.13 3.07 17.59
C VAL A 170 0.72 2.57 16.20
N GLU A 171 0.62 1.25 16.04
CA GLU A 171 0.21 0.61 14.81
C GLU A 171 -1.12 -0.12 14.98
N THR A 172 -2.04 0.09 14.05
CA THR A 172 -3.28 -0.68 14.01
C THR A 172 -3.05 -2.00 13.28
N ARG A 173 -3.33 -3.11 13.96
CA ARG A 173 -3.38 -4.47 13.40
C ARG A 173 -4.83 -4.92 13.25
N PRO A 174 -5.18 -5.71 12.22
CA PRO A 174 -6.51 -6.29 12.11
C PRO A 174 -6.80 -7.19 13.32
N GLY A 175 -8.01 -7.08 13.89
CA GLY A 175 -8.45 -7.91 15.01
C GLY A 175 -9.16 -9.19 14.54
N SER A 176 -9.81 -9.88 15.46
CA SER A 176 -10.56 -11.11 15.19
C SER A 176 -11.73 -10.93 14.23
N THR A 177 -12.28 -9.71 14.10
CA THR A 177 -13.36 -9.40 13.16
C THR A 177 -13.02 -8.15 12.34
N PRO A 178 -13.62 -7.94 11.15
CA PRO A 178 -13.34 -6.77 10.30
C PRO A 178 -13.59 -5.42 10.98
N TYR A 179 -14.43 -5.40 12.02
CA TYR A 179 -14.81 -4.18 12.76
C TYR A 179 -13.97 -3.96 14.02
N LYS A 180 -13.18 -4.95 14.43
CA LYS A 180 -12.29 -4.88 15.59
C LYS A 180 -10.86 -4.75 15.12
N SER A 181 -10.07 -3.97 15.85
CA SER A 181 -8.64 -3.83 15.57
C SER A 181 -7.84 -3.86 16.86
N LYS A 182 -6.64 -4.42 16.80
CA LYS A 182 -5.67 -4.39 17.90
C LYS A 182 -4.72 -3.22 17.69
N LEU A 183 -4.24 -2.62 18.76
CA LEU A 183 -3.19 -1.61 18.69
C LEU A 183 -1.90 -2.26 19.17
N ALA A 184 -0.85 -2.22 18.36
CA ALA A 184 0.49 -2.58 18.74
C ALA A 184 1.29 -1.31 19.04
N VAL A 185 1.81 -1.19 20.26
CA VAL A 185 2.60 -0.03 20.71
C VAL A 185 4.07 -0.41 20.71
N TYR A 186 4.91 0.42 20.10
CA TYR A 186 6.36 0.28 20.05
C TYR A 186 7.00 1.53 20.67
N LYS A 187 8.08 1.34 21.43
CA LYS A 187 8.93 2.43 21.92
C LYS A 187 10.11 2.50 20.97
N MET A 188 10.18 3.58 20.18
CA MET A 188 11.22 3.78 19.18
C MET A 188 11.70 5.22 19.25
N THR A 189 13.00 5.44 19.06
CA THR A 189 13.54 6.80 18.92
C THR A 189 13.00 7.47 17.65
N GLU A 190 13.11 8.80 17.55
CA GLU A 190 12.66 9.52 16.35
C GLU A 190 13.39 9.03 15.09
N GLU A 191 14.68 8.70 15.19
CA GLU A 191 15.48 8.15 14.10
C GLU A 191 14.96 6.76 13.66
N GLN A 192 14.63 5.89 14.62
CA GLN A 192 14.05 4.58 14.35
C GLN A 192 12.66 4.69 13.71
N LYS A 193 11.84 5.65 14.13
CA LYS A 193 10.54 5.90 13.52
C LYS A 193 10.64 6.36 12.08
N VAL A 194 11.60 7.25 11.78
CA VAL A 194 11.85 7.70 10.40
C VAL A 194 12.28 6.52 9.54
N SER A 195 13.24 5.71 10.01
CA SER A 195 13.70 4.51 9.30
C SER A 195 12.57 3.50 9.07
N HIS A 196 11.74 3.24 10.09
CA HIS A 196 10.62 2.31 9.99
C HIS A 196 9.51 2.82 9.04
N ARG A 197 9.20 4.12 9.06
CA ARG A 197 8.28 4.74 8.08
C ARG A 197 8.83 4.64 6.66
N ALA A 198 10.12 4.91 6.47
CA ALA A 198 10.78 4.79 5.18
C ALA A 198 10.74 3.34 4.67
N ALA A 199 11.06 2.36 5.52
CA ALA A 199 10.99 0.94 5.19
C ALA A 199 9.56 0.50 4.81
N LYS A 200 8.54 0.98 5.54
CA LYS A 200 7.13 0.72 5.20
C LYS A 200 6.71 1.37 3.89
N CYS A 201 7.14 2.61 3.63
CA CYS A 201 6.88 3.28 2.36
C CYS A 201 7.53 2.51 1.20
N ALA A 202 8.81 2.15 1.35
CA ALA A 202 9.53 1.35 0.35
C ALA A 202 8.86 0.01 0.08
N LYS A 203 8.35 -0.68 1.11
CA LYS A 203 7.55 -1.90 0.92
C LYS A 203 6.28 -1.64 0.11
N LYS A 204 5.49 -0.63 0.48
CA LYS A 204 4.25 -0.27 -0.24
C LYS A 204 4.52 0.17 -1.68
N LEU A 205 5.63 0.86 -1.93
CA LEU A 205 6.03 1.29 -3.27
C LEU A 205 6.41 0.09 -4.14
N ARG A 206 7.16 -0.89 -3.60
CA ARG A 206 7.42 -2.17 -4.28
C ARG A 206 6.13 -2.91 -4.60
N ASP A 207 5.20 -3.02 -3.64
CA ASP A 207 3.90 -3.65 -3.86
C ASP A 207 3.09 -2.91 -4.96
N LEU A 208 3.23 -1.58 -5.06
CA LEU A 208 2.60 -0.78 -6.11
C LEU A 208 3.24 -1.03 -7.48
N GLU A 209 4.57 -1.14 -7.56
CA GLU A 209 5.30 -1.49 -8.77
C GLU A 209 4.93 -2.88 -9.28
N GLU A 210 4.85 -3.88 -8.40
CA GLU A 210 4.39 -5.22 -8.76
C GLU A 210 2.98 -5.19 -9.33
N ARG A 211 2.08 -4.42 -8.71
CA ARG A 211 0.71 -4.23 -9.18
C ARG A 211 0.58 -3.46 -10.49
N ALA A 212 1.56 -2.63 -10.83
CA ALA A 212 1.59 -1.94 -12.12
C ALA A 212 1.66 -2.92 -13.28
N GLY A 213 2.31 -4.08 -13.06
CA GLY A 213 2.44 -5.18 -14.02
C GLY A 213 2.79 -4.68 -15.42
N PHE A 214 1.87 -4.78 -16.38
CA PHE A 214 2.14 -4.42 -17.77
C PHE A 214 2.42 -2.93 -18.01
N LEU A 215 1.93 -2.04 -17.14
CA LEU A 215 2.24 -0.60 -17.22
C LEU A 215 3.75 -0.32 -17.18
N ARG A 216 4.53 -1.21 -16.54
CA ARG A 216 6.00 -1.10 -16.48
C ARG A 216 6.63 -1.21 -17.86
N VAL A 217 6.12 -2.11 -18.72
CA VAL A 217 6.61 -2.28 -20.09
C VAL A 217 6.32 -1.02 -20.89
N PHE A 218 5.10 -0.49 -20.81
CA PHE A 218 4.74 0.77 -21.47
C PHE A 218 5.61 1.95 -21.01
N ARG A 219 5.87 2.06 -19.71
CA ARG A 219 6.77 3.10 -19.18
C ARG A 219 8.20 2.94 -19.66
N ALA A 220 8.70 1.71 -19.74
CA ALA A 220 10.02 1.42 -20.27
C ALA A 220 10.11 1.79 -21.77
N LEU A 221 9.11 1.44 -22.57
CA LEU A 221 9.02 1.82 -23.99
C LEU A 221 8.96 3.34 -24.16
N SER A 222 8.13 4.02 -23.36
CA SER A 222 8.03 5.47 -23.36
C SER A 222 9.35 6.13 -22.95
N LYS A 223 10.04 5.63 -21.92
CA LYS A 223 11.35 6.14 -21.50
C LYS A 223 12.44 5.91 -22.56
N ALA A 224 12.37 4.80 -23.30
CA ALA A 224 13.35 4.47 -24.33
C ALA A 224 13.29 5.40 -25.54
N GLN A 225 12.15 6.07 -25.80
CA GLN A 225 11.96 7.03 -26.90
C GLN A 225 12.44 6.48 -28.25
N ARG A 226 12.17 5.19 -28.51
CA ARG A 226 12.50 4.51 -29.77
C ARG A 226 11.27 4.49 -30.69
N PRO A 227 11.46 4.44 -32.02
CA PRO A 227 10.34 4.37 -32.95
C PRO A 227 9.49 3.12 -32.69
N LEU A 228 8.19 3.31 -32.65
CA LEU A 228 7.19 2.24 -32.54
C LEU A 228 6.45 2.15 -33.88
N VAL A 229 6.39 0.95 -34.45
CA VAL A 229 5.69 0.67 -35.70
C VAL A 229 4.49 -0.21 -35.38
N GLY A 230 3.33 0.15 -35.89
CA GLY A 230 2.10 -0.62 -35.79
C GLY A 230 1.38 -0.65 -37.13
N HIS A 231 0.63 -1.72 -37.37
CA HIS A 231 -0.28 -1.86 -38.51
C HIS A 231 -1.71 -1.97 -37.99
N ASN A 232 -2.67 -1.39 -38.69
CA ASN A 232 -4.09 -1.41 -38.35
C ASN A 232 -4.70 -2.78 -38.65
#